data_AF-A0A6M5YWW4-F1
#
_entry.id   AF-A0A6M5YWW4-F1
#
_cell.length_a   1.000
_cell.length_b   1.000
_cell.length_c   1.000
_cell.angle_alpha   90.00
_cell.angle_beta   90.00
_cell.angle_gamma   90.00
#
_symmetry.space_group_name_H-M   'P 1'
#
loop_
_entity.id
_entity.type
_entity.pdbx_description
1 polymer ?
#
loop_
_entity_poly.entity_id
_entity_poly.type
_entity_poly.pdbx_seq_one_letter_code
_entity_poly.pdbx_strand_id
1 'polypeptide(L)'
;MSTHPDTRFADLLVRYWDDALAPAEAEELEQRLAADPAAREWLRVFALQVVAAAELRAARPAPERPAPERPAPERPAPERPAAAAERAPTERHKPSRRRALWSLGGGLAAAVAAVAGGRWLGTGPSDPAPAADRFVRLTAIRGAVVVRGADGAELPTDGAVPTGSTIATNGPGASVVLLYPNGTNVTLTEDSAVTLGPTDDRLRLDRGALAADVQPPLVSGSALTLATSETLITSATKAVVTLTQAVRLTELGVQHGSVSVTAPGGRWLGAVNGGELLTVRSDGECRKQAHPVAPDEYALDLTRPLPAGWAVGRLAARADRPALVPEFWFDPFHQRQMFQIRSDKAWARGFFRLTPDSVVKVRYRVARPGSGQVCLCVRTPDVRSPDTGMLEWNGHYGAGGADDGSWQTLEIRAGAMLENRYAPQFGYPWVSFLLIFNTFETDLGLQVAEFRVTAPN
;
A
#
# COMPACT_ATOMS: atom_id res chain seq x y z
N MET A 1 4.86 11.41 -28.04
CA MET A 1 5.43 10.06 -27.92
C MET A 1 4.45 9.25 -27.10
N SER A 2 3.91 8.16 -27.64
CA SER A 2 2.96 7.31 -26.92
C SER A 2 3.70 6.64 -25.76
N THR A 3 3.27 6.85 -24.52
CA THR A 3 3.88 6.28 -23.32
C THR A 3 3.39 4.86 -23.01
N HIS A 4 2.48 4.33 -23.85
CA HIS A 4 2.05 2.93 -23.77
C HIS A 4 3.01 2.02 -24.53
N PRO A 5 3.35 0.85 -23.98
CA PRO A 5 3.94 -0.19 -24.79
C PRO A 5 2.92 -0.52 -25.88
N ASP A 6 3.40 -0.56 -27.12
CA ASP A 6 2.67 -1.16 -28.23
C ASP A 6 2.14 -2.53 -27.77
N THR A 7 0.85 -2.80 -28.03
CA THR A 7 0.17 -4.05 -27.69
C THR A 7 0.97 -5.29 -28.10
N ARG A 8 1.76 -5.18 -29.17
CA ARG A 8 2.67 -6.24 -29.62
C ARG A 8 3.79 -6.53 -28.61
N PHE A 9 4.39 -5.51 -28.00
CA PHE A 9 5.46 -5.69 -27.02
C PHE A 9 4.95 -6.39 -25.76
N ALA A 10 3.75 -6.05 -25.29
CA ALA A 10 3.13 -6.73 -24.14
C ALA A 10 2.84 -8.22 -24.44
N ASP A 11 2.36 -8.54 -25.65
CA ASP A 11 2.14 -9.92 -26.10
C ASP A 11 3.46 -10.73 -26.14
N LEU A 12 4.54 -10.13 -26.66
CA LEU A 12 5.87 -10.74 -26.64
C LEU A 12 6.36 -11.04 -25.21
N LEU A 13 6.14 -10.13 -24.26
CA LEU A 13 6.54 -10.34 -22.86
C LEU A 13 5.77 -11.51 -22.21
N VAL A 14 4.47 -11.63 -22.45
CA VAL A 14 3.65 -12.73 -21.93
C VAL A 14 4.09 -14.07 -22.54
N ARG A 15 4.27 -14.12 -23.87
CA ARG A 15 4.74 -15.34 -24.55
C ARG A 15 6.15 -15.75 -24.14
N TYR A 16 7.03 -14.78 -23.91
CA TYR A 16 8.38 -15.03 -23.39
C TYR A 16 8.31 -15.69 -22.02
N TRP A 17 7.42 -15.19 -21.16
CA TRP A 17 7.21 -15.72 -19.83
C TRP A 17 6.65 -17.15 -19.81
N ASP A 18 5.75 -17.45 -20.75
CA ASP A 18 5.12 -18.76 -20.88
C ASP A 18 5.98 -19.78 -21.67
N ASP A 19 7.23 -19.43 -22.00
CA ASP A 19 8.13 -20.22 -22.86
C ASP A 19 7.49 -20.60 -24.22
N ALA A 20 6.64 -19.70 -24.73
CA ALA A 20 5.83 -19.88 -25.94
C ALA A 20 6.28 -18.96 -27.09
N LEU A 21 7.44 -18.32 -26.96
CA LEU A 21 7.94 -17.34 -27.91
C LEU A 21 8.56 -18.05 -29.12
N ALA A 22 8.06 -17.78 -30.33
CA ALA A 22 8.69 -18.32 -31.54
C ALA A 22 10.05 -17.64 -31.80
N PRO A 23 11.00 -18.27 -32.53
CA PRO A 23 12.32 -17.69 -32.76
C PRO A 23 12.32 -16.26 -33.34
N ALA A 24 11.43 -15.99 -34.30
CA ALA A 24 11.27 -14.64 -34.87
C ALA A 24 10.71 -13.62 -33.86
N GLU A 25 9.88 -14.08 -32.92
CA GLU A 25 9.32 -13.24 -31.85
C GLU A 25 10.36 -12.96 -30.77
N ALA A 26 11.26 -13.91 -30.50
CA ALA A 26 12.42 -13.71 -29.64
C ALA A 26 13.38 -12.67 -30.20
N GLU A 27 13.66 -12.73 -31.49
CA GLU A 27 14.48 -11.73 -32.18
C GLU A 27 13.80 -10.35 -32.16
N GLU A 28 12.48 -10.28 -32.39
CA GLU A 28 11.71 -9.04 -32.28
C GLU A 28 11.80 -8.44 -30.86
N LEU A 29 11.63 -9.28 -29.83
CA LEU A 29 11.72 -8.87 -28.43
C LEU A 29 13.12 -8.36 -28.09
N GLU A 30 14.18 -9.08 -28.49
CA GLU A 30 15.56 -8.69 -28.28
C GLU A 30 15.90 -7.36 -28.95
N GLN A 31 15.52 -7.20 -30.22
CA GLN A 31 15.74 -5.95 -30.97
C GLN A 31 15.04 -4.76 -30.30
N ARG A 32 13.80 -4.94 -29.83
CA ARG A 32 13.07 -3.89 -29.10
C ARG A 32 13.75 -3.54 -27.78
N LEU A 33 14.16 -4.53 -27.00
CA LEU A 33 14.88 -4.31 -25.74
C LEU A 33 16.24 -3.65 -25.96
N ALA A 34 16.91 -3.89 -27.08
CA ALA A 34 18.16 -3.24 -27.44
C ALA A 34 17.95 -1.76 -27.83
N ALA A 35 16.95 -1.49 -28.68
CA ALA A 35 16.72 -0.18 -29.26
C ALA A 35 15.95 0.80 -28.36
N ASP A 36 15.02 0.31 -27.52
CA ASP A 36 14.08 1.15 -26.78
C ASP A 36 14.31 1.09 -25.25
N PRO A 37 14.80 2.18 -24.61
CA PRO A 37 14.89 2.28 -23.16
C PRO A 37 13.55 2.11 -22.43
N ALA A 38 12.42 2.49 -23.02
CA ALA A 38 11.10 2.35 -22.41
C ALA A 38 10.65 0.88 -22.38
N ALA A 39 10.95 0.11 -23.43
CA ALA A 39 10.73 -1.34 -23.48
C ALA A 39 11.50 -2.07 -22.35
N ARG A 40 12.75 -1.67 -22.09
CA ARG A 40 13.55 -2.21 -20.96
C ARG A 40 12.94 -1.91 -19.60
N GLU A 41 12.43 -0.68 -19.41
CA GLU A 41 11.75 -0.30 -18.17
C GLU A 41 10.47 -1.14 -17.97
N TRP A 42 9.70 -1.34 -19.04
CA TRP A 42 8.52 -2.19 -19.00
C TRP A 42 8.83 -3.64 -18.67
N LEU A 43 9.85 -4.24 -19.28
CA LEU A 43 10.32 -5.58 -18.91
C LEU A 43 10.71 -5.64 -17.43
N ARG A 44 11.39 -4.61 -16.90
CA ARG A 44 11.76 -4.55 -15.48
C ARG A 44 10.52 -4.51 -14.57
N VAL A 45 9.54 -3.66 -14.88
CA VAL A 45 8.28 -3.57 -14.11
C VAL A 45 7.52 -4.90 -14.19
N PHE A 46 7.40 -5.48 -15.38
CA PHE A 46 6.75 -6.76 -15.60
C PHE A 46 7.44 -7.88 -14.79
N ALA A 47 8.78 -8.00 -14.89
CA ALA A 47 9.54 -8.98 -14.13
C ALA A 47 9.36 -8.79 -12.61
N LEU A 48 9.34 -7.56 -12.10
CA LEU A 48 9.07 -7.28 -10.69
C LEU A 48 7.66 -7.73 -10.27
N GLN A 49 6.66 -7.54 -11.12
CA GLN A 49 5.30 -8.00 -10.87
C GLN A 49 5.22 -9.52 -10.86
N VAL A 50 5.89 -10.20 -11.80
CA VAL A 50 5.83 -11.66 -11.84
C VAL A 50 6.60 -12.29 -10.69
N VAL A 51 7.77 -11.77 -10.34
CA VAL A 51 8.49 -12.18 -9.14
C VAL A 51 7.62 -11.99 -7.90
N ALA A 52 6.98 -10.84 -7.75
CA ALA A 52 6.05 -10.60 -6.64
C ALA A 52 4.89 -11.63 -6.62
N ALA A 53 4.32 -11.97 -7.78
CA ALA A 53 3.27 -12.99 -7.89
C ALA A 53 3.77 -14.39 -7.53
N ALA A 54 4.97 -14.77 -7.97
CA ALA A 54 5.59 -16.06 -7.65
C ALA A 54 5.92 -16.17 -6.16
N GLU A 55 6.45 -15.11 -5.56
CA GLU A 55 6.73 -15.02 -4.12
C GLU A 55 5.46 -15.14 -3.28
N LEU A 56 4.39 -14.44 -3.67
CA LEU A 56 3.08 -14.55 -3.03
C LEU A 56 2.51 -15.97 -3.12
N ARG A 57 2.78 -16.69 -4.20
CA ARG A 57 2.36 -18.10 -4.36
C ARG A 57 3.19 -19.04 -3.49
N ALA A 58 4.50 -18.80 -3.38
CA ALA A 58 5.41 -19.60 -2.56
C ALA A 58 5.18 -19.41 -1.06
N ALA A 59 4.85 -18.19 -0.62
CA ALA A 59 4.55 -17.86 0.77
C ALA A 59 3.21 -18.45 1.27
N ARG A 60 2.40 -19.03 0.38
CA ARG A 60 1.13 -19.65 0.77
C ARG A 60 1.44 -20.98 1.45
N PRO A 61 1.08 -21.18 2.74
CA PRO A 61 1.20 -22.50 3.36
C PRO A 61 0.42 -23.49 2.50
N ALA A 62 1.06 -24.63 2.18
CA ALA A 62 0.42 -25.70 1.42
C ALA A 62 -0.96 -25.97 2.06
N PRO A 63 -2.04 -26.05 1.27
CA PRO A 63 -3.37 -26.30 1.83
C PRO A 63 -3.27 -27.50 2.75
N GLU A 64 -3.55 -27.27 4.03
CA GLU A 64 -3.44 -28.27 5.08
C GLU A 64 -4.21 -29.48 4.58
N ARG A 65 -3.48 -30.57 4.29
CA ARG A 65 -4.05 -31.78 3.71
C ARG A 65 -5.22 -32.15 4.63
N PRO A 66 -6.47 -32.19 4.14
CA PRO A 66 -7.62 -32.42 5.00
C PRO A 66 -7.30 -33.67 5.82
N ALA A 67 -7.25 -33.50 7.15
CA ALA A 67 -6.95 -34.58 8.06
C ALA A 67 -7.88 -35.75 7.70
N PRO A 68 -7.37 -36.99 7.60
CA PRO A 68 -8.18 -38.14 7.21
C PRO A 68 -9.45 -38.12 8.04
N GLU A 69 -10.57 -37.99 7.33
CA GLU A 69 -11.90 -37.79 7.87
C GLU A 69 -12.13 -38.91 8.90
N ARG A 70 -12.10 -38.55 10.20
CA ARG A 70 -12.38 -39.52 11.25
C ARG A 70 -13.79 -40.06 10.97
N PRO A 71 -13.97 -41.39 10.86
CA PRO A 71 -15.28 -41.95 10.58
C PRO A 71 -16.26 -41.43 11.63
N ALA A 72 -17.31 -40.74 11.15
CA ALA A 72 -18.31 -40.16 12.01
C ALA A 72 -18.97 -41.28 12.84
N PRO A 73 -19.16 -41.09 14.16
CA PRO A 73 -19.90 -42.06 14.96
C PRO A 73 -21.32 -42.18 14.40
N GLU A 74 -21.70 -43.42 14.11
CA GLU A 74 -22.99 -43.85 13.60
C GLU A 74 -24.12 -43.23 14.43
N ARG A 75 -24.84 -42.27 13.86
CA ARG A 75 -26.02 -41.69 14.51
C ARG A 75 -27.18 -42.69 14.43
N PRO A 76 -27.79 -43.08 15.55
CA PRO A 76 -29.01 -43.88 15.51
C PRO A 76 -30.14 -43.10 14.85
N ALA A 77 -30.91 -43.80 14.02
CA ALA A 77 -32.02 -43.27 13.25
C ALA A 77 -33.11 -42.67 14.17
N PRO A 78 -33.70 -41.51 13.84
CA PRO A 78 -34.80 -40.96 14.62
C PRO A 78 -36.11 -41.69 14.29
N GLU A 79 -36.78 -42.18 15.33
CA GLU A 79 -38.18 -42.60 15.30
C GLU A 79 -39.08 -41.43 14.86
N ARG A 80 -40.01 -41.72 13.95
CA ARG A 80 -41.10 -40.83 13.54
C ARG A 80 -42.19 -40.78 14.61
N PRO A 81 -42.59 -39.60 15.09
CA PRO A 81 -43.92 -39.41 15.65
C PRO A 81 -44.89 -38.83 14.61
N ALA A 82 -46.12 -39.33 14.69
CA ALA A 82 -47.26 -38.95 13.89
C ALA A 82 -47.80 -37.54 14.22
N ALA A 83 -48.66 -37.07 13.31
CA ALA A 83 -49.29 -35.76 13.23
C ALA A 83 -50.04 -35.28 14.48
N ALA A 84 -50.03 -33.96 14.71
CA ALA A 84 -51.22 -33.18 15.08
C ALA A 84 -50.96 -31.65 15.13
N ALA A 85 -51.88 -30.94 14.50
CA ALA A 85 -52.45 -29.63 14.84
C ALA A 85 -51.62 -28.33 14.78
N GLU A 86 -52.15 -27.44 13.93
CA GLU A 86 -52.06 -25.99 13.91
C GLU A 86 -51.80 -25.31 15.26
N ARG A 87 -50.87 -24.35 15.24
CA ARG A 87 -50.98 -23.02 15.86
C ARG A 87 -49.88 -22.11 15.30
N ALA A 88 -50.29 -20.96 14.80
CA ALA A 88 -49.39 -19.88 14.38
C ALA A 88 -48.57 -19.35 15.56
N PRO A 89 -47.27 -19.04 15.35
CA PRO A 89 -46.56 -18.12 16.22
C PRO A 89 -45.98 -16.92 15.46
N THR A 90 -46.17 -15.75 16.07
CA THR A 90 -45.53 -14.48 15.78
C THR A 90 -44.01 -14.60 15.77
N GLU A 91 -43.38 -14.01 14.74
CA GLU A 91 -41.93 -13.93 14.59
C GLU A 91 -41.29 -13.12 15.73
N ARG A 92 -40.78 -13.83 16.74
CA ARG A 92 -39.82 -13.28 17.69
C ARG A 92 -38.42 -13.42 17.10
N HIS A 93 -37.85 -12.31 16.65
CA HIS A 93 -36.44 -12.21 16.29
C HIS A 93 -35.56 -12.69 17.44
N LYS A 94 -34.88 -13.83 17.24
CA LYS A 94 -33.80 -14.28 18.11
C LYS A 94 -32.55 -13.45 17.82
N PRO A 95 -31.86 -12.91 18.83
CA PRO A 95 -30.61 -12.20 18.63
C PRO A 95 -29.54 -13.20 18.17
N SER A 96 -28.94 -12.93 17.01
CA SER A 96 -27.89 -13.77 16.45
C SER A 96 -26.62 -13.69 17.30
N ARG A 97 -25.94 -14.83 17.43
CA ARG A 97 -24.69 -15.05 18.18
C ARG A 97 -23.47 -14.22 17.68
N ARG A 98 -23.69 -13.19 16.85
CA ARG A 98 -22.67 -12.35 16.22
C ARG A 98 -22.04 -11.31 17.17
N ARG A 99 -22.62 -11.06 18.35
CA ARG A 99 -22.07 -10.07 19.32
C ARG A 99 -21.01 -10.62 20.27
N ALA A 100 -20.79 -11.94 20.32
CA ALA A 100 -19.79 -12.54 21.21
C ALA A 100 -18.35 -12.57 20.62
N LEU A 101 -18.16 -12.21 19.35
CA LEU A 101 -16.84 -12.21 18.69
C LEU A 101 -16.20 -10.82 18.56
N TRP A 102 -16.89 -9.75 18.97
CA TRP A 102 -16.34 -8.38 18.93
C TRP A 102 -15.40 -8.06 20.10
N SER A 103 -15.31 -8.95 21.10
CA SER A 103 -14.52 -8.74 22.32
C SER A 103 -13.05 -9.18 22.20
N LEU A 104 -12.64 -9.80 21.09
CA LEU A 104 -11.27 -10.31 20.90
C LEU A 104 -10.37 -9.36 20.07
N GLY A 105 -10.93 -8.36 19.40
CA GLY A 105 -10.18 -7.42 18.55
C GLY A 105 -9.58 -6.21 19.27
N GLY A 106 -10.04 -5.89 20.48
CA GLY A 106 -9.60 -4.69 21.22
C GLY A 106 -8.30 -4.86 22.01
N GLY A 107 -7.84 -6.10 22.24
CA GLY A 107 -6.70 -6.37 23.14
C GLY A 107 -5.32 -6.09 22.55
N LEU A 108 -5.16 -6.16 21.22
CA LEU A 108 -3.84 -6.06 20.56
C LEU A 108 -3.37 -4.62 20.30
N ALA A 109 -4.29 -3.68 20.08
CA ALA A 109 -3.95 -2.26 19.92
C ALA A 109 -3.45 -1.64 21.23
N ALA A 110 -3.99 -2.08 22.38
CA ALA A 110 -3.54 -1.63 23.68
C ALA A 110 -2.11 -2.11 24.02
N ALA A 111 -1.69 -3.28 23.53
CA ALA A 111 -0.35 -3.82 23.81
C ALA A 111 0.77 -3.05 23.06
N VAL A 112 0.52 -2.63 21.81
CA VAL A 112 1.50 -1.84 21.04
C VAL A 112 1.61 -0.40 21.56
N ALA A 113 0.49 0.22 21.92
CA ALA A 113 0.48 1.52 22.58
C ALA A 113 1.09 1.48 23.99
N ALA A 114 0.91 0.38 24.74
CA ALA A 114 1.51 0.21 26.06
C ALA A 114 3.01 -0.07 26.04
N VAL A 115 3.55 -0.75 25.01
CA VAL A 115 5.01 -0.95 24.87
C VAL A 115 5.71 0.33 24.40
N ALA A 116 5.07 1.11 23.51
CA ALA A 116 5.60 2.41 23.08
C ALA A 116 5.46 3.50 24.17
N GLY A 117 4.35 3.50 24.93
CA GLY A 117 4.10 4.47 26.01
C GLY A 117 4.70 4.09 27.36
N GLY A 118 4.77 2.80 27.70
CA GLY A 118 5.24 2.30 28.99
C GLY A 118 6.74 2.45 29.22
N ARG A 119 7.54 2.52 28.15
CA ARG A 119 8.98 2.82 28.24
C ARG A 119 9.30 4.29 28.47
N TRP A 120 8.34 5.20 28.28
CA TRP A 120 8.56 6.65 28.44
C TRP A 120 8.44 7.12 29.90
N LEU A 121 7.85 6.30 30.79
CA LEU A 121 7.63 6.65 32.21
C LEU A 121 8.57 5.92 33.20
N GLY A 122 9.49 5.09 32.71
CA GLY A 122 10.40 4.28 33.54
C GLY A 122 11.86 4.67 33.40
N THR A 123 12.26 5.87 33.85
CA THR A 123 13.68 6.24 33.95
C THR A 123 14.29 5.67 35.23
N GLY A 124 14.65 4.38 35.20
CA GLY A 124 15.63 3.79 36.12
C GLY A 124 16.97 3.65 35.40
N PRO A 125 18.13 3.91 36.06
CA PRO A 125 19.44 3.67 35.46
C PRO A 125 19.56 2.18 35.12
N SER A 126 19.54 1.88 33.82
CA SER A 126 19.51 0.52 33.31
C SER A 126 20.94 -0.02 33.24
N ASP A 127 21.14 -1.23 33.76
CA ASP A 127 22.34 -2.04 33.52
C ASP A 127 22.66 -2.09 32.01
N PRO A 128 23.94 -2.16 31.61
CA PRO A 128 24.33 -2.25 30.20
C PRO A 128 23.67 -3.47 29.57
N ALA A 129 22.84 -3.23 28.56
CA ALA A 129 22.13 -4.28 27.86
C ALA A 129 23.13 -5.33 27.31
N PRO A 130 22.81 -6.64 27.40
CA PRO A 130 23.67 -7.70 26.89
C PRO A 130 23.95 -7.50 25.39
N ALA A 131 25.09 -7.99 24.88
CA ALA A 131 25.55 -7.79 23.50
C ALA A 131 24.54 -8.19 22.39
N ALA A 132 23.52 -8.99 22.74
CA ALA A 132 22.37 -9.31 21.89
C ALA A 132 21.42 -8.12 21.61
N ASP A 133 21.61 -6.98 22.26
CA ASP A 133 20.80 -5.77 22.12
C ASP A 133 21.40 -4.75 21.13
N ARG A 134 22.30 -5.18 20.23
CA ARG A 134 22.87 -4.30 19.19
C ARG A 134 22.19 -4.40 17.85
N PHE A 135 21.30 -5.37 17.65
CA PHE A 135 20.72 -5.65 16.36
C PHE A 135 19.37 -4.97 16.17
N VAL A 136 19.07 -4.63 14.92
CA VAL A 136 17.73 -4.20 14.49
C VAL A 136 16.77 -5.36 14.69
N ARG A 137 15.60 -5.10 15.28
CA ARG A 137 14.56 -6.11 15.51
C ARG A 137 13.31 -5.79 14.72
N LEU A 138 12.62 -6.82 14.23
CA LEU A 138 11.28 -6.66 13.66
C LEU A 138 10.21 -6.71 14.74
N THR A 139 9.30 -5.75 14.68
CA THR A 139 8.17 -5.60 15.60
C THR A 139 6.93 -5.20 14.82
N ALA A 140 5.75 -5.34 15.43
CA ALA A 140 4.47 -4.91 14.87
C ALA A 140 4.21 -5.38 13.42
N ILE A 141 4.57 -6.63 13.12
CA ILE A 141 4.43 -7.24 11.79
C ILE A 141 2.94 -7.44 11.49
N ARG A 142 2.51 -6.99 10.31
CA ARG A 142 1.16 -7.21 9.77
C ARG A 142 1.23 -7.56 8.29
N GLY A 143 0.31 -8.42 7.85
CA GLY A 143 0.24 -8.85 6.45
C GLY A 143 1.44 -9.71 6.01
N ALA A 144 1.75 -9.68 4.71
CA ALA A 144 2.83 -10.47 4.14
C ALA A 144 4.15 -9.70 4.27
N VAL A 145 5.02 -10.17 5.17
CA VAL A 145 6.37 -9.65 5.39
C VAL A 145 7.37 -10.78 5.17
N VAL A 146 8.37 -10.52 4.34
CA VAL A 146 9.43 -11.47 3.99
C VAL A 146 10.77 -10.88 4.40
N VAL A 147 11.62 -11.67 5.03
CA VAL A 147 13.01 -11.31 5.35
C VAL A 147 13.91 -12.25 4.58
N ARG A 148 14.85 -11.70 3.80
CA ARG A 148 15.87 -12.48 3.10
C ARG A 148 17.24 -12.07 3.57
N GLY A 149 18.08 -13.06 3.88
CA GLY A 149 19.49 -12.85 4.19
C GLY A 149 20.27 -12.34 2.98
N ALA A 150 21.52 -11.95 3.21
CA ALA A 150 22.43 -11.49 2.16
C ALA A 150 22.73 -12.57 1.10
N ASP A 151 22.56 -13.85 1.46
CA ASP A 151 22.66 -15.02 0.59
C ASP A 151 21.36 -15.33 -0.18
N GLY A 152 20.29 -14.56 0.06
CA GLY A 152 18.96 -14.76 -0.51
C GLY A 152 18.10 -15.78 0.23
N ALA A 153 18.61 -16.43 1.28
CA ALA A 153 17.83 -17.38 2.07
C ALA A 153 16.74 -16.65 2.86
N GLU A 154 15.54 -17.23 2.92
CA GLU A 154 14.46 -16.69 3.75
C GLU A 154 14.78 -16.88 5.23
N LEU A 155 14.68 -15.81 6.01
CA LEU A 155 14.96 -15.79 7.44
C LEU A 155 13.64 -15.68 8.22
N PRO A 156 13.62 -16.14 9.49
CA PRO A 156 12.49 -15.92 10.37
C PRO A 156 12.16 -14.44 10.50
N THR A 157 10.88 -14.12 10.60
CA THR A 157 10.40 -12.75 10.76
C THR A 157 10.39 -12.31 12.23
N ASP A 158 10.71 -13.20 13.16
CA ASP A 158 10.85 -12.92 14.58
C ASP A 158 12.33 -12.76 15.00
N GLY A 159 12.61 -11.68 15.73
CA GLY A 159 13.91 -11.46 16.33
C GLY A 159 14.79 -10.45 15.61
N ALA A 160 16.11 -10.69 15.66
CA ALA A 160 17.13 -9.80 15.13
C ALA A 160 17.30 -10.00 13.63
N VAL A 161 17.46 -8.91 12.89
CA VAL A 161 17.72 -8.94 11.46
C VAL A 161 19.22 -8.81 11.20
N PRO A 162 19.87 -9.80 10.55
CA PRO A 162 21.28 -9.70 10.20
C PRO A 162 21.56 -8.55 9.22
N THR A 163 22.76 -7.99 9.26
CA THR A 163 23.26 -7.04 8.26
C THR A 163 23.24 -7.64 6.86
N GLY A 164 23.04 -6.80 5.85
CA GLY A 164 22.89 -7.24 4.46
C GLY A 164 21.53 -7.86 4.12
N SER A 165 20.65 -8.08 5.10
CA SER A 165 19.32 -8.65 4.85
C SER A 165 18.38 -7.62 4.20
N THR A 166 17.47 -8.12 3.36
CA THR A 166 16.38 -7.35 2.78
C THR A 166 15.07 -7.71 3.47
N ILE A 167 14.34 -6.70 3.95
CA ILE A 167 12.98 -6.82 4.46
C ILE A 167 12.02 -6.28 3.41
N ALA A 168 11.03 -7.07 3.03
CA ALA A 168 9.99 -6.66 2.09
C ALA A 168 8.61 -6.83 2.72
N THR A 169 7.75 -5.82 2.53
CA THR A 169 6.32 -5.89 2.79
C THR A 169 5.61 -6.01 1.45
N ASN A 170 4.55 -6.83 1.37
CA ASN A 170 3.79 -7.08 0.15
C ASN A 170 2.27 -6.96 0.39
N GLY A 171 1.63 -6.05 -0.34
CA GLY A 171 0.19 -5.80 -0.31
C GLY A 171 -0.24 -4.60 0.56
N PRO A 172 -1.46 -4.06 0.35
CA PRO A 172 -1.91 -2.77 0.90
C PRO A 172 -2.07 -2.70 2.43
N GLY A 173 -2.10 -3.85 3.10
CA GLY A 173 -2.16 -3.95 4.56
C GLY A 173 -0.89 -4.49 5.20
N ALA A 174 0.17 -4.74 4.40
CA ALA A 174 1.42 -5.24 4.94
C ALA A 174 2.20 -4.10 5.60
N SER A 175 2.75 -4.34 6.77
CA SER A 175 3.62 -3.40 7.46
C SER A 175 4.52 -4.09 8.46
N VAL A 176 5.66 -3.46 8.74
CA VAL A 176 6.60 -3.90 9.78
C VAL A 176 7.33 -2.70 10.36
N VAL A 177 7.65 -2.77 11.65
CA VAL A 177 8.45 -1.76 12.35
C VAL A 177 9.80 -2.35 12.71
N LEU A 178 10.87 -1.78 12.14
CA LEU A 178 12.25 -2.04 12.50
C LEU A 178 12.58 -1.18 13.74
N LEU A 179 12.79 -1.82 14.87
CA LEU A 179 13.18 -1.20 16.12
C LEU A 179 14.70 -1.30 16.28
N TYR A 180 15.37 -0.15 16.33
CA TYR A 180 16.79 -0.05 16.61
C TYR A 180 17.03 0.04 18.13
N PRO A 181 18.17 -0.45 18.63
CA PRO A 181 18.55 -0.39 20.05
C PRO A 181 18.50 0.99 20.70
N ASN A 182 18.74 2.05 19.94
CA ASN A 182 18.71 3.43 20.41
C ASN A 182 17.29 4.02 20.48
N GLY A 183 16.25 3.22 20.20
CA GLY A 183 14.87 3.66 20.13
C GLY A 183 14.47 4.31 18.80
N THR A 184 15.35 4.32 17.79
CA THR A 184 14.93 4.68 16.43
C THR A 184 13.95 3.64 15.91
N ASN A 185 12.83 4.09 15.37
CA ASN A 185 11.80 3.23 14.78
C ASN A 185 11.71 3.52 13.29
N VAL A 186 11.79 2.49 12.45
CA VAL A 186 11.55 2.62 11.00
C VAL A 186 10.38 1.75 10.61
N THR A 187 9.31 2.38 10.16
CA THR A 187 8.10 1.72 9.70
C THR A 187 8.13 1.56 8.18
N LEU A 188 7.96 0.33 7.71
CA LEU A 188 7.69 0.02 6.30
C LEU A 188 6.20 -0.25 6.12
N THR A 189 5.62 0.27 5.05
CA THR A 189 4.21 0.04 4.73
C THR A 189 4.02 -0.41 3.30
N GLU A 190 2.99 -1.21 3.09
CA GLU A 190 2.51 -1.70 1.81
C GLU A 190 3.52 -2.52 0.99
N ASP A 191 3.85 -2.10 -0.23
CA ASP A 191 4.77 -2.76 -1.16
C ASP A 191 6.13 -2.07 -1.09
N SER A 192 6.84 -2.30 0.01
CA SER A 192 8.11 -1.65 0.32
C SER A 192 9.20 -2.69 0.50
N ALA A 193 10.42 -2.34 0.13
CA ALA A 193 11.59 -3.17 0.44
C ALA A 193 12.74 -2.30 0.91
N VAL A 194 13.40 -2.72 1.98
CA VAL A 194 14.61 -2.10 2.49
C VAL A 194 15.70 -3.13 2.70
N THR A 195 16.94 -2.73 2.47
CA THR A 195 18.13 -3.54 2.71
C THR A 195 18.96 -2.89 3.82
N LEU A 196 19.29 -3.68 4.86
CA LEU A 196 20.25 -3.27 5.87
C LEU A 196 21.65 -3.28 5.27
N GLY A 197 22.41 -2.22 5.51
CA GLY A 197 23.79 -2.12 5.06
C GLY A 197 24.71 -3.17 5.70
N PRO A 198 25.99 -3.21 5.26
CA PRO A 198 27.00 -4.05 5.91
C PRO A 198 27.26 -3.61 7.36
N THR A 199 26.93 -2.37 7.67
CA THR A 199 26.90 -1.77 9.01
C THR A 199 25.44 -1.51 9.39
N ASP A 200 25.11 -1.71 10.68
CA ASP A 200 23.75 -1.49 11.22
C ASP A 200 23.32 0.00 11.18
N ASP A 201 24.20 0.91 10.76
CA ASP A 201 23.95 2.34 10.66
C ASP A 201 23.46 2.77 9.27
N ARG A 202 23.19 1.84 8.34
CA ARG A 202 22.69 2.19 7.01
C ARG A 202 21.47 1.36 6.64
N LEU A 203 20.41 2.04 6.22
CA LEU A 203 19.20 1.41 5.70
C LEU A 203 18.90 1.97 4.32
N ARG A 204 18.92 1.11 3.30
CA ARG A 204 18.60 1.49 1.92
C ARG A 204 17.16 1.13 1.62
N LEU A 205 16.31 2.10 1.31
CA LEU A 205 15.04 1.87 0.64
C LEU A 205 15.34 1.47 -0.80
N ASP A 206 14.79 0.33 -1.22
CA ASP A 206 14.93 -0.21 -2.58
C ASP A 206 13.69 0.13 -3.43
N ARG A 207 12.52 0.16 -2.80
CA ARG A 207 11.22 0.56 -3.37
C ARG A 207 10.21 0.88 -2.28
N GLY A 208 9.20 1.67 -2.62
CA GLY A 208 8.02 1.89 -1.78
C GLY A 208 8.19 3.09 -0.84
N ALA A 209 7.74 2.96 0.40
CA ALA A 209 7.77 4.03 1.38
C ALA A 209 8.21 3.52 2.76
N LEU A 210 8.96 4.37 3.47
CA LEU A 210 9.23 4.21 4.89
C LEU A 210 8.95 5.51 5.64
N ALA A 211 8.65 5.38 6.93
CA ALA A 211 8.67 6.46 7.90
C ALA A 211 9.67 6.14 8.99
N ALA A 212 10.45 7.12 9.46
CA ALA A 212 11.44 6.92 10.50
C ALA A 212 11.31 7.99 11.59
N ASP A 213 11.27 7.56 12.84
CA ASP A 213 11.45 8.40 14.03
C ASP A 213 12.88 8.17 14.53
N VAL A 214 13.80 9.05 14.15
CA VAL A 214 15.25 8.87 14.34
C VAL A 214 15.71 9.52 15.64
N GLN A 215 16.19 8.70 16.57
CA GLN A 215 16.66 9.11 17.91
C GLN A 215 18.21 9.21 17.97
N PRO A 216 18.78 10.27 18.57
CA PRO A 216 20.22 10.31 18.89
C PRO A 216 20.51 9.81 20.32
N PRO A 217 21.71 9.29 20.63
CA PRO A 217 22.80 8.90 19.72
C PRO A 217 22.48 7.58 19.01
N LEU A 218 23.06 7.38 17.84
CA LEU A 218 22.74 6.25 16.97
C LEU A 218 23.65 5.05 17.31
N VAL A 219 23.11 3.84 17.14
CA VAL A 219 23.69 2.56 17.59
C VAL A 219 25.15 2.48 17.14
N SER A 220 26.07 2.09 18.05
CA SER A 220 27.52 2.04 17.81
C SER A 220 28.26 3.37 17.60
N GLY A 221 27.60 4.52 17.78
CA GLY A 221 28.22 5.85 17.72
C GLY A 221 28.14 6.53 16.34
N SER A 222 27.74 5.80 15.30
CA SER A 222 27.52 6.32 13.94
C SER A 222 26.05 6.65 13.71
N ALA A 223 25.78 7.73 12.96
CA ALA A 223 24.41 8.14 12.63
C ALA A 223 23.74 7.20 11.61
N LEU A 224 22.49 6.78 11.87
CA LEU A 224 21.66 6.09 10.88
C LEU A 224 21.58 6.92 9.60
N THR A 225 22.01 6.31 8.51
CA THR A 225 21.94 6.82 7.16
C THR A 225 20.79 6.13 6.45
N LEU A 226 19.78 6.90 6.03
CA LEU A 226 18.71 6.40 5.16
C LEU A 226 19.11 6.67 3.71
N ALA A 227 19.02 5.67 2.85
CA ALA A 227 19.49 5.76 1.47
C ALA A 227 18.40 5.35 0.46
N THR A 228 18.46 5.93 -0.72
CA THR A 228 17.71 5.51 -1.93
C THR A 228 18.68 5.41 -3.11
N SER A 229 18.17 5.22 -4.33
CA SER A 229 18.99 5.34 -5.54
C SER A 229 19.38 6.79 -5.87
N GLU A 230 18.61 7.79 -5.42
CA GLU A 230 18.85 9.20 -5.75
C GLU A 230 19.47 10.00 -4.60
N THR A 231 19.36 9.54 -3.35
CA THR A 231 19.75 10.32 -2.17
C THR A 231 20.35 9.49 -1.02
N LEU A 232 21.14 10.16 -0.20
CA LEU A 232 21.61 9.73 1.10
C LEU A 232 21.20 10.78 2.12
N ILE A 233 20.52 10.36 3.18
CA ILE A 233 20.10 11.19 4.30
C ILE A 233 21.09 10.92 5.42
N THR A 234 21.91 11.92 5.71
CA THR A 234 22.92 11.89 6.76
C THR A 234 22.49 12.78 7.92
N SER A 235 23.00 12.50 9.12
CA SER A 235 22.87 13.37 10.29
C SER A 235 21.42 13.70 10.71
N ALA A 236 20.50 12.75 10.59
CA ALA A 236 19.14 12.90 11.11
C ALA A 236 19.16 12.99 12.65
N THR A 237 18.71 14.11 13.21
CA THR A 237 18.76 14.36 14.66
C THR A 237 17.36 14.67 15.18
N LYS A 238 16.81 13.75 16.00
CA LYS A 238 15.42 13.84 16.52
C LYS A 238 14.43 14.13 15.39
N ALA A 239 14.63 13.45 14.27
CA ALA A 239 13.92 13.74 13.04
C ALA A 239 12.81 12.70 12.82
N VAL A 240 11.62 13.19 12.53
CA VAL A 240 10.54 12.35 12.00
C VAL A 240 10.52 12.60 10.50
N VAL A 241 10.79 11.56 9.72
CA VAL A 241 10.92 11.65 8.27
C VAL A 241 10.09 10.60 7.57
N THR A 242 9.61 10.93 6.37
CA THR A 242 9.03 10.00 5.41
C THR A 242 9.88 9.98 4.15
N LEU A 243 10.24 8.80 3.70
CA LEU A 243 11.02 8.58 2.49
C LEU A 243 10.22 7.69 1.55
N THR A 244 9.96 8.17 0.34
CA THR A 244 9.29 7.41 -0.72
C THR A 244 10.20 7.31 -1.92
N GLN A 245 10.29 6.13 -2.51
CA GLN A 245 11.05 5.87 -3.72
C GLN A 245 10.14 5.27 -4.78
N ALA A 246 9.90 6.06 -5.81
CA ALA A 246 9.26 5.65 -7.04
C ALA A 246 10.31 5.52 -8.16
N VAL A 247 9.87 5.10 -9.35
CA VAL A 247 10.76 4.99 -10.52
C VAL A 247 11.37 6.36 -10.79
N ARG A 248 12.70 6.48 -10.57
CA ARG A 248 13.51 7.68 -10.84
C ARG A 248 13.17 8.91 -10.00
N LEU A 249 12.50 8.72 -8.87
CA LEU A 249 12.07 9.81 -8.00
C LEU A 249 12.17 9.38 -6.54
N THR A 250 12.87 10.18 -5.75
CA THR A 250 12.84 10.11 -4.30
C THR A 250 12.15 11.33 -3.72
N GLU A 251 11.23 11.10 -2.79
CA GLU A 251 10.61 12.14 -1.97
C GLU A 251 11.00 11.97 -0.50
N LEU A 252 11.56 13.03 0.09
CA LEU A 252 11.91 13.12 1.50
C LEU A 252 11.10 14.23 2.17
N GLY A 253 10.10 13.84 2.96
CA GLY A 253 9.39 14.75 3.85
C GLY A 253 10.00 14.71 5.25
N VAL A 254 10.16 15.87 5.88
CA VAL A 254 10.60 15.97 7.28
C VAL A 254 9.47 16.62 8.06
N GLN A 255 8.85 15.87 8.96
CA GLN A 255 7.76 16.38 9.80
C GLN A 255 8.30 17.15 11.00
N HIS A 256 9.37 16.63 11.62
CA HIS A 256 10.06 17.26 12.75
C HIS A 256 11.57 17.09 12.63
N GLY A 257 12.33 17.98 13.27
CA GLY A 257 13.80 17.94 13.29
C GLY A 257 14.42 18.51 12.02
N SER A 258 15.61 18.04 11.69
CA SER A 258 16.33 18.41 10.47
C SER A 258 17.20 17.25 10.02
N VAL A 259 17.42 17.16 8.71
CA VAL A 259 18.29 16.16 8.09
C VAL A 259 19.18 16.80 7.02
N SER A 260 20.34 16.20 6.83
CA SER A 260 21.29 16.57 5.79
C SER A 260 21.15 15.61 4.61
N VAL A 261 21.08 16.12 3.37
CA VAL A 261 20.87 15.29 2.19
C VAL A 261 22.01 15.46 1.18
N THR A 262 22.61 14.35 0.78
CA THR A 262 23.57 14.27 -0.32
C THR A 262 23.06 13.35 -1.42
N ALA A 263 23.57 13.50 -2.64
CA ALA A 263 23.45 12.47 -3.66
C ALA A 263 24.37 11.28 -3.32
N PRO A 264 24.15 10.09 -3.89
CA PRO A 264 25.02 8.93 -3.68
C PRO A 264 26.50 9.19 -4.00
N GLY A 265 26.80 10.08 -4.94
CA GLY A 265 28.15 10.54 -5.27
C GLY A 265 28.74 11.59 -4.32
N GLY A 266 28.10 11.89 -3.19
CA GLY A 266 28.57 12.84 -2.17
C GLY A 266 28.23 14.30 -2.42
N ARG A 267 27.69 14.66 -3.59
CA ARG A 267 27.23 16.03 -3.88
C ARG A 267 26.16 16.46 -2.86
N TRP A 268 26.35 17.61 -2.22
CA TRP A 268 25.37 18.18 -1.30
C TRP A 268 24.09 18.61 -2.03
N LEU A 269 22.92 18.16 -1.54
CA LEU A 269 21.60 18.52 -2.07
C LEU A 269 20.87 19.53 -1.18
N GLY A 270 21.26 19.63 0.09
CA GLY A 270 20.70 20.61 1.02
C GLY A 270 20.27 20.01 2.36
N ALA A 271 19.97 20.89 3.31
CA ALA A 271 19.29 20.51 4.55
C ALA A 271 17.77 20.61 4.36
N VAL A 272 17.06 19.65 4.94
CA VAL A 272 15.59 19.57 4.95
C VAL A 272 15.14 19.61 6.41
N ASN A 273 14.36 20.61 6.75
CA ASN A 273 13.91 20.89 8.11
C ASN A 273 12.46 20.45 8.31
N GLY A 274 12.01 20.40 9.57
CA GLY A 274 10.62 20.15 9.93
C GLY A 274 9.65 21.03 9.16
N GLY A 275 8.66 20.41 8.52
CA GLY A 275 7.71 21.07 7.64
C GLY A 275 8.23 21.31 6.21
N GLU A 276 9.36 20.72 5.80
CA GLU A 276 9.86 20.76 4.43
C GLU A 276 9.75 19.40 3.72
N LEU A 277 9.72 19.46 2.39
CA LEU A 277 9.73 18.33 1.47
C LEU A 277 10.79 18.57 0.40
N LEU A 278 11.67 17.59 0.20
CA LEU A 278 12.64 17.53 -0.87
C LEU A 278 12.25 16.44 -1.86
N THR A 279 12.15 16.80 -3.13
CA THR A 279 11.99 15.86 -4.25
C THR A 279 13.27 15.82 -5.05
N VAL A 280 13.81 14.62 -5.31
CA VAL A 280 15.04 14.42 -6.08
C VAL A 280 14.76 13.43 -7.20
N ARG A 281 15.09 13.82 -8.43
CA ARG A 281 14.92 13.00 -9.63
C ARG A 281 16.22 12.28 -9.99
N SER A 282 16.12 11.23 -10.80
CA SER A 282 17.29 10.46 -11.24
C SER A 282 18.28 11.25 -12.10
N ASP A 283 17.86 12.33 -12.75
CA ASP A 283 18.74 13.25 -13.49
C ASP A 283 19.49 14.23 -12.57
N GLY A 284 19.24 14.15 -11.25
CA GLY A 284 19.85 14.99 -10.25
C GLY A 284 19.16 16.34 -10.06
N GLU A 285 18.04 16.61 -10.74
CA GLU A 285 17.15 17.74 -10.43
C GLU A 285 16.59 17.55 -9.02
N CYS A 286 16.67 18.59 -8.20
CA CYS A 286 16.08 18.59 -6.87
C CYS A 286 15.22 19.84 -6.65
N ARG A 287 14.08 19.64 -6.00
CA ARG A 287 13.15 20.70 -5.63
C ARG A 287 12.81 20.59 -4.16
N LYS A 288 13.08 21.66 -3.41
CA LYS A 288 12.65 21.80 -2.02
C LYS A 288 11.43 22.72 -1.93
N GLN A 289 10.47 22.37 -1.08
CA GLN A 289 9.27 23.16 -0.83
C GLN A 289 8.74 22.91 0.58
N ALA A 290 7.76 23.70 1.01
CA ALA A 290 7.00 23.39 2.22
C ALA A 290 6.33 22.01 2.06
N HIS A 291 6.35 21.22 3.13
CA HIS A 291 5.66 19.95 3.19
C HIS A 291 4.17 20.21 3.06
N PRO A 292 3.51 19.68 2.01
CA PRO A 292 2.09 19.91 1.84
C PRO A 292 1.34 19.28 3.01
N VAL A 293 0.39 20.03 3.55
CA VAL A 293 -0.62 19.48 4.46
C VAL A 293 -1.73 18.93 3.57
N ALA A 294 -2.13 17.68 3.80
CA ALA A 294 -3.27 17.10 3.09
C ALA A 294 -4.51 17.99 3.32
N PRO A 295 -5.12 18.54 2.26
CA PRO A 295 -6.26 19.45 2.38
C PRO A 295 -7.53 18.69 2.79
N ASP A 296 -8.52 19.40 3.34
CA ASP A 296 -9.85 18.82 3.63
C ASP A 296 -10.75 18.77 2.38
N GLU A 297 -10.38 19.55 1.36
CA GLU A 297 -11.03 19.58 0.06
C GLU A 297 -10.04 19.17 -1.03
N TYR A 298 -10.53 18.42 -2.01
CA TYR A 298 -9.71 17.94 -3.10
C TYR A 298 -10.53 17.82 -4.38
N ALA A 299 -9.91 18.15 -5.51
CA ALA A 299 -10.47 17.90 -6.82
C ALA A 299 -9.36 17.41 -7.75
N LEU A 300 -9.62 16.31 -8.44
CA LEU A 300 -8.69 15.81 -9.44
C LEU A 300 -8.80 16.65 -10.71
N ASP A 301 -7.74 17.38 -11.05
CA ASP A 301 -7.67 18.23 -12.24
C ASP A 301 -7.27 17.41 -13.47
N LEU A 302 -8.27 16.92 -14.21
CA LEU A 302 -8.09 16.17 -15.45
C LEU A 302 -7.75 17.07 -16.67
N THR A 303 -7.63 18.39 -16.48
CA THR A 303 -7.12 19.27 -17.54
C THR A 303 -5.59 19.26 -17.63
N ARG A 304 -4.93 18.71 -16.60
CA ARG A 304 -3.49 18.49 -16.56
C ARG A 304 -3.17 17.03 -16.89
N PRO A 305 -1.97 16.75 -17.43
CA PRO A 305 -1.47 15.38 -17.46
C PRO A 305 -1.50 14.77 -16.07
N LEU A 306 -1.82 13.47 -15.99
CA LEU A 306 -1.72 12.75 -14.73
C LEU A 306 -0.28 12.84 -14.20
N PRO A 307 -0.11 12.83 -12.86
CA PRO A 307 1.22 12.77 -12.27
C PRO A 307 2.06 11.67 -12.92
N ALA A 308 3.32 11.97 -13.17
CA ALA A 308 4.26 10.94 -13.61
C ALA A 308 4.31 9.84 -12.56
N GLY A 309 3.97 8.63 -12.97
CA GLY A 309 3.86 7.48 -12.07
C GLY A 309 2.48 6.85 -11.99
N TRP A 310 1.40 7.56 -12.38
CA TRP A 310 0.01 7.11 -12.17
C TRP A 310 -0.15 5.61 -12.44
N ALA A 311 -0.47 4.87 -11.38
CA ALA A 311 -0.19 3.43 -11.34
C ALA A 311 -1.00 2.62 -12.35
N VAL A 312 -2.30 2.92 -12.53
CA VAL A 312 -3.19 2.18 -13.45
C VAL A 312 -4.26 3.08 -14.03
N GLY A 313 -4.54 2.92 -15.32
CA GLY A 313 -5.57 3.66 -16.03
C GLY A 313 -4.96 4.84 -16.78
N ARG A 314 -5.67 5.32 -17.79
CA ARG A 314 -5.18 6.39 -18.66
C ARG A 314 -6.16 7.54 -18.77
N LEU A 315 -5.61 8.71 -19.02
CA LEU A 315 -6.39 9.88 -19.41
C LEU A 315 -6.80 9.74 -20.89
N ALA A 316 -8.10 9.64 -21.14
CA ALA A 316 -8.65 9.65 -22.48
C ALA A 316 -9.17 11.04 -22.82
N ALA A 317 -8.61 11.66 -23.86
CA ALA A 317 -9.17 12.86 -24.45
C ALA A 317 -10.48 12.51 -25.18
N ARG A 318 -11.55 13.26 -24.92
CA ARG A 318 -12.83 13.14 -25.64
C ARG A 318 -13.31 14.52 -26.06
N ALA A 319 -14.23 14.52 -27.03
CA ALA A 319 -14.81 15.75 -27.57
C ALA A 319 -15.56 16.58 -26.52
N ASP A 320 -16.17 15.93 -25.52
CA ASP A 320 -16.94 16.59 -24.46
C ASP A 320 -16.07 16.98 -23.25
N ARG A 321 -15.22 16.05 -22.77
CA ARG A 321 -14.27 16.30 -21.68
C ARG A 321 -13.23 15.19 -21.50
N PRO A 322 -12.06 15.48 -20.90
CA PRO A 322 -11.14 14.45 -20.44
C PRO A 322 -11.79 13.53 -19.41
N ALA A 323 -11.45 12.24 -19.46
CA ALA A 323 -11.88 11.27 -18.48
C ALA A 323 -10.79 10.22 -18.24
N LEU A 324 -10.73 9.72 -17.01
CA LEU A 324 -9.96 8.52 -16.69
C LEU A 324 -10.71 7.29 -17.16
N VAL A 325 -10.00 6.37 -17.80
CA VAL A 325 -10.52 5.06 -18.17
C VAL A 325 -9.70 3.98 -17.47
N PRO A 326 -10.35 2.91 -17.00
CA PRO A 326 -9.65 1.84 -16.35
C PRO A 326 -8.76 1.11 -17.35
N GLU A 327 -7.69 0.55 -16.82
CA GLU A 327 -6.84 -0.39 -17.55
C GLU A 327 -6.84 -1.73 -16.87
N PHE A 328 -6.43 -2.72 -17.66
CA PHE A 328 -6.21 -4.04 -17.15
C PHE A 328 -5.06 -4.03 -16.13
N TRP A 329 -5.32 -4.57 -14.94
CA TRP A 329 -4.35 -4.71 -13.86
C TRP A 329 -4.52 -6.04 -13.13
N PHE A 330 -3.41 -6.75 -12.89
CA PHE A 330 -3.41 -7.90 -11.99
C PHE A 330 -3.34 -7.38 -10.55
N ASP A 331 -4.47 -7.47 -9.84
CA ASP A 331 -4.54 -7.02 -8.46
C ASP A 331 -3.81 -8.04 -7.56
N PRO A 332 -2.66 -7.68 -6.94
CA PRO A 332 -1.85 -8.64 -6.20
C PRO A 332 -2.56 -9.12 -4.92
N PHE A 333 -3.49 -8.30 -4.41
CA PHE A 333 -4.20 -8.57 -3.18
C PHE A 333 -5.31 -9.59 -3.37
N HIS A 334 -6.06 -9.47 -4.46
CA HIS A 334 -7.09 -10.43 -4.82
C HIS A 334 -6.58 -11.56 -5.72
N GLN A 335 -5.33 -11.48 -6.19
CA GLN A 335 -4.71 -12.44 -7.11
C GLN A 335 -5.55 -12.69 -8.36
N ARG A 336 -6.14 -11.63 -8.91
CA ARG A 336 -7.02 -11.73 -10.08
C ARG A 336 -6.93 -10.52 -10.98
N GLN A 337 -7.37 -10.78 -12.20
CA GLN A 337 -7.49 -9.80 -13.26
C GLN A 337 -8.57 -8.77 -12.93
N MET A 338 -8.26 -7.47 -12.98
CA MET A 338 -9.23 -6.41 -12.75
C MET A 338 -9.08 -5.25 -13.73
N PHE A 339 -10.15 -4.47 -13.90
CA PHE A 339 -10.13 -3.18 -14.58
C PHE A 339 -10.10 -2.07 -13.53
N GLN A 340 -8.98 -1.37 -13.42
CA GLN A 340 -8.76 -0.36 -12.38
C GLN A 340 -8.34 1.00 -12.95
N ILE A 341 -8.76 2.04 -12.25
CA ILE A 341 -8.12 3.36 -12.26
C ILE A 341 -7.48 3.50 -10.88
N ARG A 342 -6.16 3.66 -10.80
CA ARG A 342 -5.40 3.66 -9.55
C ARG A 342 -4.38 4.79 -9.54
N SER A 343 -4.44 5.63 -8.50
CA SER A 343 -3.44 6.68 -8.30
C SER A 343 -2.09 6.11 -7.88
N ASP A 344 -1.05 6.93 -7.96
CA ASP A 344 0.16 6.70 -7.19
C ASP A 344 -0.10 6.72 -5.68
N LYS A 345 0.84 6.14 -4.95
CA LYS A 345 0.89 6.19 -3.49
C LYS A 345 1.48 7.52 -3.07
N ALA A 346 0.68 8.39 -2.48
CA ALA A 346 1.10 9.66 -1.92
C ALA A 346 1.36 9.56 -0.41
N TRP A 347 2.12 8.55 0.04
CA TRP A 347 2.26 8.24 1.48
C TRP A 347 2.68 9.46 2.32
N ALA A 348 3.77 10.12 1.91
CA ALA A 348 4.31 11.28 2.63
C ALA A 348 3.30 12.44 2.66
N ARG A 349 2.75 12.81 1.49
CA ARG A 349 1.96 14.03 1.30
C ARG A 349 0.49 13.87 1.71
N GLY A 350 -0.08 12.69 1.48
CA GLY A 350 -1.52 12.48 1.38
C GLY A 350 -2.12 13.21 0.17
N PHE A 351 -3.31 12.79 -0.25
CA PHE A 351 -4.14 13.53 -1.21
C PHE A 351 -5.06 14.50 -0.50
N PHE A 352 -5.72 14.04 0.56
CA PHE A 352 -6.69 14.81 1.34
C PHE A 352 -6.99 14.14 2.68
N ARG A 353 -7.61 14.89 3.59
CA ARG A 353 -8.13 14.42 4.87
C ARG A 353 -9.63 14.18 4.77
N LEU A 354 -10.10 13.20 5.52
CA LEU A 354 -11.51 12.84 5.61
C LEU A 354 -11.95 12.80 7.07
N THR A 355 -13.15 13.30 7.32
CA THR A 355 -13.94 13.00 8.51
C THR A 355 -15.12 12.12 8.09
N PRO A 356 -15.88 11.51 9.03
CA PRO A 356 -17.08 10.74 8.68
C PRO A 356 -18.10 11.49 7.81
N ASP A 357 -18.13 12.82 7.92
CA ASP A 357 -19.08 13.69 7.20
C ASP A 357 -18.53 14.28 5.90
N SER A 358 -17.25 14.05 5.58
CA SER A 358 -16.69 14.41 4.26
C SER A 358 -17.48 13.71 3.14
N VAL A 359 -17.72 14.44 2.05
CA VAL A 359 -18.47 13.92 0.90
C VAL A 359 -17.53 13.63 -0.26
N VAL A 360 -17.52 12.37 -0.70
CA VAL A 360 -16.81 11.89 -1.89
C VAL A 360 -17.79 11.92 -3.06
N LYS A 361 -17.46 12.69 -4.09
CA LYS A 361 -18.29 12.82 -5.29
C LYS A 361 -17.51 12.41 -6.54
N VAL A 362 -18.13 11.54 -7.32
CA VAL A 362 -17.57 10.97 -8.55
C VAL A 362 -18.55 11.20 -9.68
N ARG A 363 -18.12 11.91 -10.73
CA ARG A 363 -18.89 11.99 -11.98
C ARG A 363 -18.36 10.95 -12.94
N TYR A 364 -19.20 10.00 -13.29
CA TYR A 364 -18.79 8.83 -14.06
C TYR A 364 -19.82 8.47 -15.14
N ARG A 365 -19.42 7.63 -16.08
CA ARG A 365 -20.37 6.89 -16.93
C ARG A 365 -19.84 5.48 -17.17
N VAL A 366 -20.73 4.58 -17.52
CA VAL A 366 -20.41 3.21 -17.92
C VAL A 366 -21.11 2.92 -19.25
N ALA A 367 -20.50 2.06 -20.06
CA ALA A 367 -21.13 1.55 -21.27
C ALA A 367 -22.18 0.47 -20.95
N ARG A 368 -22.01 -0.24 -19.83
CA ARG A 368 -22.93 -1.26 -19.34
C ARG A 368 -23.02 -1.18 -17.81
N PRO A 369 -24.22 -1.32 -17.21
CA PRO A 369 -24.35 -1.39 -15.76
C PRO A 369 -23.62 -2.59 -15.17
N GLY A 370 -23.14 -2.46 -13.94
CA GLY A 370 -22.46 -3.57 -13.27
C GLY A 370 -21.89 -3.21 -11.91
N SER A 371 -21.44 -4.23 -11.17
CA SER A 371 -20.83 -4.04 -9.86
C SER A 371 -19.48 -3.34 -9.97
N GLY A 372 -19.17 -2.50 -8.99
CA GLY A 372 -17.88 -1.83 -8.90
C GLY A 372 -17.62 -1.26 -7.52
N GLN A 373 -16.45 -0.64 -7.39
CA GLN A 373 -15.94 -0.18 -6.12
C GLN A 373 -15.22 1.17 -6.27
N VAL A 374 -15.42 2.04 -5.27
CA VAL A 374 -14.57 3.20 -5.01
C VAL A 374 -13.87 2.94 -3.69
N CYS A 375 -12.54 2.92 -3.71
CA CYS A 375 -11.72 2.64 -2.54
C CYS A 375 -10.73 3.77 -2.30
N LEU A 376 -10.65 4.22 -1.04
CA LEU A 376 -9.69 5.18 -0.54
C LEU A 376 -8.85 4.50 0.54
N CYS A 377 -7.58 4.22 0.27
CA CYS A 377 -6.68 3.73 1.32
C CYS A 377 -6.21 4.92 2.16
N VAL A 378 -6.34 4.77 3.47
CA VAL A 378 -6.14 5.83 4.44
C VAL A 378 -5.14 5.42 5.51
N ARG A 379 -4.46 6.42 6.07
CA ARG A 379 -3.57 6.28 7.23
C ARG A 379 -3.92 7.27 8.32
N THR A 380 -3.32 7.11 9.50
CA THR A 380 -3.38 8.14 10.55
C THR A 380 -2.64 9.42 10.13
N PRO A 381 -2.97 10.57 10.71
CA PRO A 381 -2.20 11.80 10.51
C PRO A 381 -0.74 11.66 10.96
N ASP A 382 -0.50 10.89 12.02
CA ASP A 382 0.85 10.52 12.47
C ASP A 382 1.48 9.55 11.47
N VAL A 383 2.48 10.03 10.73
CA VAL A 383 3.21 9.24 9.72
C VAL A 383 4.04 8.10 10.33
N ARG A 384 4.29 8.12 11.64
CA ARG A 384 5.05 7.08 12.34
C ARG A 384 4.23 5.81 12.51
N SER A 385 2.91 5.95 12.57
CA SER A 385 2.04 4.80 12.74
C SER A 385 2.00 3.96 11.45
N PRO A 386 2.19 2.64 11.54
CA PRO A 386 1.96 1.72 10.42
C PRO A 386 0.46 1.52 10.12
N ASP A 387 -0.44 2.08 10.94
CA ASP A 387 -1.87 1.79 10.82
C ASP A 387 -2.44 2.37 9.52
N THR A 388 -2.93 1.47 8.68
CA THR A 388 -3.67 1.76 7.46
C THR A 388 -5.07 1.16 7.53
N GLY A 389 -5.96 1.68 6.69
CA GLY A 389 -7.32 1.18 6.51
C GLY A 389 -7.84 1.54 5.13
N MET A 390 -9.04 1.06 4.82
CA MET A 390 -9.71 1.31 3.55
C MET A 390 -11.12 1.80 3.81
N LEU A 391 -11.45 2.94 3.19
CA LEU A 391 -12.82 3.39 3.04
C LEU A 391 -13.31 2.87 1.69
N GLU A 392 -14.31 2.00 1.70
CA GLU A 392 -14.81 1.32 0.52
C GLU A 392 -16.30 1.58 0.32
N TRP A 393 -16.65 2.05 -0.88
CA TRP A 393 -18.00 1.93 -1.39
C TRP A 393 -18.04 0.75 -2.35
N ASN A 394 -18.92 -0.21 -2.08
CA ASN A 394 -19.20 -1.35 -2.94
C ASN A 394 -20.63 -1.20 -3.46
N GLY A 395 -20.81 -1.05 -4.76
CA GLY A 395 -22.14 -0.80 -5.32
C GLY A 395 -22.27 -1.18 -6.79
N HIS A 396 -23.31 -0.65 -7.43
CA HIS A 396 -23.60 -0.88 -8.84
C HIS A 396 -23.51 0.44 -9.62
N TYR A 397 -22.59 0.51 -10.57
CA TYR A 397 -22.55 1.57 -11.55
C TYR A 397 -23.73 1.41 -12.52
N GLY A 398 -24.39 2.51 -12.88
CA GLY A 398 -25.51 2.48 -13.83
C GLY A 398 -26.87 2.07 -13.24
N ALA A 399 -26.99 1.87 -11.92
CA ALA A 399 -28.21 1.35 -11.30
C ALA A 399 -29.46 2.26 -11.42
N GLY A 400 -29.29 3.53 -11.80
CA GLY A 400 -30.37 4.52 -11.86
C GLY A 400 -31.28 4.46 -13.09
N GLY A 401 -31.11 3.46 -13.98
CA GLY A 401 -31.93 3.33 -15.20
C GLY A 401 -31.76 4.47 -16.21
N ALA A 402 -30.74 5.30 -16.05
CA ALA A 402 -30.38 6.30 -17.05
C ALA A 402 -29.80 5.60 -18.28
N ASP A 403 -30.08 6.13 -19.47
CA ASP A 403 -29.63 5.58 -20.75
C ASP A 403 -28.15 5.19 -20.70
N ASP A 404 -27.82 4.02 -21.28
CA ASP A 404 -26.45 3.51 -21.37
C ASP A 404 -25.52 4.61 -21.91
N GLY A 405 -24.41 4.87 -21.20
CA GLY A 405 -23.44 5.90 -21.57
C GLY A 405 -23.73 7.33 -21.11
N SER A 406 -24.84 7.59 -20.40
CA SER A 406 -25.11 8.89 -19.77
C SER A 406 -24.19 9.17 -18.58
N TRP A 407 -23.86 10.45 -18.35
CA TRP A 407 -23.06 10.87 -17.20
C TRP A 407 -23.91 10.84 -15.92
N GLN A 408 -23.43 10.11 -14.92
CA GLN A 408 -24.04 9.95 -13.60
C GLN A 408 -23.15 10.57 -12.52
N THR A 409 -23.75 10.83 -11.35
CA THR A 409 -23.03 11.31 -10.16
C THR A 409 -23.23 10.33 -9.02
N LEU A 410 -22.12 9.85 -8.47
CA LEU A 410 -22.07 9.11 -7.22
C LEU A 410 -21.67 10.08 -6.11
N GLU A 411 -22.42 10.12 -5.02
CA GLU A 411 -22.15 10.95 -3.85
C GLU A 411 -22.22 10.08 -2.60
N ILE A 412 -21.13 10.00 -1.85
CA ILE A 412 -20.97 9.07 -0.72
C ILE A 412 -20.36 9.83 0.45
N ARG A 413 -20.94 9.71 1.64
CA ARG A 413 -20.28 10.17 2.87
C ARG A 413 -19.18 9.18 3.27
N ALA A 414 -18.01 9.68 3.65
CA ALA A 414 -16.88 8.84 4.03
C ALA A 414 -17.23 7.86 5.18
N GLY A 415 -18.06 8.27 6.15
CA GLY A 415 -18.54 7.41 7.22
C GLY A 415 -19.39 6.22 6.74
N ALA A 416 -20.11 6.36 5.62
CA ALA A 416 -20.87 5.26 5.01
C ALA A 416 -19.97 4.23 4.30
N MET A 417 -18.69 4.54 4.10
CA MET A 417 -17.70 3.65 3.49
C MET A 417 -17.00 2.73 4.50
N LEU A 418 -17.39 2.79 5.79
CA LEU A 418 -16.81 1.99 6.88
C LEU A 418 -17.35 0.56 6.96
N GLU A 419 -18.40 0.21 6.22
CA GLU A 419 -19.00 -1.12 6.25
C GLU A 419 -18.19 -2.13 5.41
N ASN A 420 -16.91 -2.30 5.74
CA ASN A 420 -16.01 -3.22 5.06
C ASN A 420 -14.99 -3.86 6.02
N ARG A 421 -14.36 -4.97 5.61
CA ARG A 421 -13.44 -5.75 6.47
C ARG A 421 -12.11 -5.06 6.77
N TYR A 422 -11.78 -4.01 6.02
CA TYR A 422 -10.53 -3.25 6.09
C TYR A 422 -10.74 -1.82 6.59
N ALA A 423 -11.92 -1.52 7.12
CA ALA A 423 -12.20 -0.22 7.68
C ALA A 423 -11.12 0.20 8.68
N PRO A 424 -10.68 1.47 8.67
CA PRO A 424 -9.63 1.95 9.56
C PRO A 424 -10.02 1.67 11.02
N GLN A 425 -9.12 1.01 11.74
CA GLN A 425 -9.29 0.70 13.18
C GLN A 425 -8.76 1.84 14.08
N PHE A 426 -8.64 3.05 13.51
CA PHE A 426 -8.15 4.26 14.13
C PHE A 426 -9.08 5.44 13.84
N GLY A 427 -9.03 6.44 14.70
CA GLY A 427 -9.87 7.64 14.62
C GLY A 427 -9.56 8.53 13.42
N TYR A 428 -10.50 9.43 13.12
CA TYR A 428 -10.33 10.49 12.14
C TYR A 428 -9.49 11.66 12.72
N PRO A 429 -8.92 12.56 11.88
CA PRO A 429 -9.03 12.58 10.42
C PRO A 429 -8.25 11.44 9.75
N TRP A 430 -8.85 10.84 8.72
CA TRP A 430 -8.18 9.84 7.90
C TRP A 430 -7.45 10.54 6.74
N VAL A 431 -6.15 10.27 6.56
CA VAL A 431 -5.39 10.84 5.44
C VAL A 431 -5.40 9.84 4.28
N SER A 432 -6.12 10.16 3.21
CA SER A 432 -6.13 9.35 1.98
C SER A 432 -4.79 9.48 1.28
N PHE A 433 -4.19 8.37 0.88
CA PHE A 433 -2.91 8.34 0.17
C PHE A 433 -2.92 7.46 -1.09
N LEU A 434 -4.03 6.76 -1.36
CA LEU A 434 -4.24 5.95 -2.56
C LEU A 434 -5.71 5.93 -2.94
N LEU A 435 -6.00 6.16 -4.23
CA LEU A 435 -7.35 6.20 -4.80
C LEU A 435 -7.50 5.06 -5.81
N ILE A 436 -8.60 4.30 -5.72
CA ILE A 436 -8.89 3.19 -6.63
C ILE A 436 -10.35 3.25 -7.07
N PHE A 437 -10.59 3.20 -8.38
CA PHE A 437 -11.88 2.86 -8.98
C PHE A 437 -11.73 1.50 -9.65
N ASN A 438 -12.64 0.58 -9.37
CA ASN A 438 -12.49 -0.81 -9.77
C ASN A 438 -13.82 -1.34 -10.32
N THR A 439 -13.80 -2.04 -11.44
CA THR A 439 -14.96 -2.75 -12.00
C THR A 439 -14.81 -4.28 -11.94
N PHE A 440 -13.90 -4.74 -11.07
CA PHE A 440 -13.54 -6.15 -10.90
C PHE A 440 -13.14 -6.78 -12.24
N GLU A 441 -13.61 -8.00 -12.50
CA GLU A 441 -13.24 -8.80 -13.67
C GLU A 441 -13.95 -8.34 -14.96
N THR A 442 -14.92 -7.43 -14.88
CA THR A 442 -15.72 -6.99 -16.04
C THR A 442 -15.35 -5.58 -16.47
N ASP A 443 -15.03 -5.41 -17.76
CA ASP A 443 -14.94 -4.07 -18.35
C ASP A 443 -16.35 -3.49 -18.56
N LEU A 444 -16.73 -2.56 -17.68
CA LEU A 444 -18.00 -1.83 -17.77
C LEU A 444 -17.92 -0.65 -18.76
N GLY A 445 -16.78 -0.40 -19.38
CA GLY A 445 -16.51 0.83 -20.12
C GLY A 445 -16.56 2.06 -19.20
N LEU A 446 -16.10 1.90 -17.95
CA LEU A 446 -16.11 2.95 -16.93
C LEU A 446 -15.28 4.15 -17.39
N GLN A 447 -15.80 5.34 -17.14
CA GLN A 447 -15.11 6.59 -17.37
C GLN A 447 -15.36 7.51 -16.19
N VAL A 448 -14.30 8.08 -15.61
CA VAL A 448 -14.39 9.03 -14.49
C VAL A 448 -13.95 10.40 -14.97
N ALA A 449 -14.89 11.33 -15.04
CA ALA A 449 -14.67 12.70 -15.50
C ALA A 449 -14.43 13.70 -14.36
N GLU A 450 -14.79 13.34 -13.14
CA GLU A 450 -14.61 14.20 -11.97
C GLU A 450 -14.46 13.31 -10.74
N PHE A 451 -13.49 13.63 -9.90
CA PHE A 451 -13.38 13.12 -8.55
C PHE A 451 -13.13 14.31 -7.63
N ARG A 452 -13.98 14.46 -6.61
CA ARG A 452 -13.85 15.52 -5.62
C ARG A 452 -14.20 15.04 -4.23
N VAL A 453 -13.57 15.68 -3.25
CA VAL A 453 -13.86 15.55 -1.84
C VAL A 453 -14.17 16.95 -1.32
N THR A 454 -15.26 17.08 -0.59
CA THR A 454 -15.61 18.31 0.11
C THR A 454 -15.61 18.10 1.61
N ALA A 455 -15.20 19.14 2.34
CA ALA A 455 -15.28 19.20 3.79
C ALA A 455 -16.75 19.06 4.26
N PRO A 456 -16.99 18.61 5.51
CA PRO A 456 -18.32 18.69 6.10
C PRO A 456 -18.81 20.15 6.14
N ASN A 457 -20.08 20.34 5.79
CA ASN A 457 -20.75 21.65 5.86
C ASN A 457 -20.97 22.12 7.30
#